data_AF-I3Z196-F1
#
_entry.id   AF-I3Z196-F1
#
_cell.length_a   1.000
_cell.length_b   1.000
_cell.length_c   1.000
_cell.angle_alpha   90.00
_cell.angle_beta   90.00
_cell.angle_gamma   90.00
#
_symmetry.space_group_name_H-M   'P 1'
#
loop_
_entity.id
_entity.type
_entity.pdbx_description
1 polymer ?
#
loop_
_entity_poly.entity_id
_entity_poly.type
_entity_poly.pdbx_seq_one_letter_code
_entity_poly.pdbx_strand_id
1 'polypeptide(L)'
;MEIKYNKFNFYEPPYPNKEGFIELKKNIFNSPRLELGPENDFISKYGIEFILSIVCLLFGIIGFSVSHETFKTVTLIIAALIFLPLVISGRLNTMQSYFWFNLKRSFYYNRLKRSIVKAEKYEDFIKLMKKSSFMEDFSGIFQ
;
A
#
# COMPACT_ATOMS: atom_id res chain seq x y z
N MET A 1 27.47 4.75 -9.23
CA MET A 1 26.22 4.96 -9.98
C MET A 1 25.09 4.95 -8.97
N GLU A 2 24.38 6.07 -8.80
CA GLU A 2 23.22 6.13 -7.89
C GLU A 2 21.97 5.64 -8.61
N ILE A 3 21.27 4.67 -8.03
CA ILE A 3 19.98 4.21 -8.54
C ILE A 3 18.95 5.32 -8.24
N LYS A 4 18.51 6.03 -9.28
CA LYS A 4 17.45 7.03 -9.16
C LYS A 4 16.09 6.33 -9.04
N TYR A 5 15.31 6.66 -8.01
CA TYR A 5 13.94 6.17 -7.85
C TYR A 5 13.05 7.27 -7.26
N ASN A 6 11.74 7.22 -7.54
CA ASN A 6 10.80 8.19 -7.01
C ASN A 6 10.27 7.72 -5.65
N LYS A 7 10.41 8.59 -4.65
CA LYS A 7 9.87 8.34 -3.30
C LYS A 7 8.52 9.03 -3.15
N PHE A 8 7.52 8.26 -2.76
CA PHE A 8 6.17 8.73 -2.45
C PHE A 8 5.97 8.68 -0.94
N ASN A 9 5.67 9.84 -0.35
CA ASN A 9 5.31 9.96 1.06
C ASN A 9 3.87 10.42 1.17
N PHE A 10 3.10 9.73 2.01
CA PHE A 10 1.75 10.17 2.34
C PHE A 10 1.84 11.10 3.54
N TYR A 11 1.38 12.34 3.35
CA TYR A 11 1.23 13.31 4.42
C TYR A 11 -0.23 13.28 4.86
N GLU A 12 -0.47 12.86 6.11
CA GLU A 12 -1.81 12.77 6.65
C GLU A 12 -2.46 14.16 6.65
N PRO A 13 -3.65 14.32 6.05
CA PRO A 13 -4.36 15.57 6.11
C PRO A 13 -4.82 15.85 7.55
N PRO A 14 -5.00 17.12 7.92
CA PRO A 14 -5.53 17.48 9.22
C PRO A 14 -6.93 16.89 9.41
N TYR A 15 -7.28 16.61 10.66
CA TYR A 15 -8.60 16.11 10.98
C TYR A 15 -9.69 17.15 10.63
N PRO A 16 -10.88 16.69 10.19
CA PRO A 16 -11.99 17.60 9.95
C PRO A 16 -12.31 18.39 11.21
N ASN A 17 -12.69 19.65 11.05
CA ASN A 17 -13.24 20.45 12.16
C ASN A 17 -14.60 19.89 12.60
N LYS A 18 -15.18 20.48 13.66
CA LYS A 18 -16.44 19.99 14.24
C LYS A 18 -17.60 19.95 13.23
N GLU A 19 -17.71 20.96 12.37
CA GLU A 19 -18.73 21.05 11.33
C GLU A 19 -18.51 19.97 10.25
N GLY A 20 -17.28 19.83 9.76
CA GLY A 20 -16.91 18.79 8.80
C GLY A 20 -17.10 17.38 9.34
N PHE A 21 -16.90 17.15 10.64
CA PHE A 21 -17.23 15.87 11.28
C PHE A 21 -18.73 15.57 11.21
N ILE A 22 -19.59 16.55 11.51
CA ILE A 22 -21.05 16.38 11.46
C ILE A 22 -21.50 16.08 10.03
N GLU A 23 -20.97 16.83 9.06
CA GLU A 23 -21.28 16.65 7.64
C GLU A 23 -20.83 15.29 7.13
N LEU A 24 -19.57 14.91 7.38
CA LEU A 24 -19.03 13.60 6.99
C LEU A 24 -19.81 12.46 7.65
N LYS A 25 -20.19 12.61 8.93
CA LYS A 25 -20.99 11.60 9.64
C LYS A 25 -22.35 11.42 8.97
N LYS A 26 -23.02 12.51 8.60
CA LYS A 26 -24.30 12.45 7.85
C LYS A 26 -24.12 11.79 6.49
N ASN A 27 -23.08 12.14 5.75
CA ASN A 27 -22.80 11.58 4.43
C ASN A 27 -22.47 10.09 4.48
N ILE A 28 -21.68 9.64 5.47
CA ILE A 28 -21.37 8.21 5.67
C ILE A 28 -22.61 7.43 6.10
N PHE A 29 -23.49 8.02 6.91
CA PHE A 29 -24.73 7.37 7.32
C PHE A 29 -25.69 7.16 6.14
N ASN A 30 -25.81 8.17 5.26
CA ASN A 30 -26.64 8.08 4.06
C ASN A 30 -26.04 7.16 3.00
N SER A 31 -24.70 7.07 2.94
CA SER A 31 -23.97 6.24 1.99
C SER A 31 -22.89 5.41 2.69
N PRO A 32 -23.23 4.24 3.27
CA PRO A 32 -22.27 3.40 3.99
C PRO A 32 -21.08 2.93 3.14
N ARG A 33 -21.25 2.87 1.81
CA ARG A 33 -20.20 2.52 0.85
C ARG A 33 -19.33 3.71 0.41
N LEU A 34 -19.54 4.90 0.96
CA LEU A 34 -18.76 6.09 0.62
C LEU A 34 -17.27 5.86 0.89
N GLU A 35 -16.44 6.02 -0.14
CA GLU A 35 -14.99 6.05 -0.03
C GLU A 35 -14.56 7.50 0.23
N LEU A 36 -13.78 7.72 1.29
CA LEU A 36 -13.32 9.08 1.67
C LEU A 36 -12.01 9.48 1.00
N GLY A 37 -11.30 8.52 0.40
CA GLY A 37 -10.00 8.71 -0.23
C GLY A 37 -10.09 8.61 -1.75
N PRO A 38 -9.10 9.15 -2.47
CA PRO A 38 -9.00 8.95 -3.92
C PRO A 38 -8.77 7.48 -4.25
N GLU A 39 -9.25 7.07 -5.43
CA GLU A 39 -9.12 5.70 -5.93
C GLU A 39 -7.65 5.23 -5.97
N ASN A 40 -7.46 3.93 -5.72
CA ASN A 40 -6.15 3.30 -5.82
C ASN A 40 -5.87 2.92 -7.27
N ASP A 41 -4.87 3.58 -7.87
CA ASP A 41 -4.42 3.39 -9.25
C ASP A 41 -3.09 2.62 -9.32
N PHE A 42 -2.72 1.86 -8.28
CA PHE A 42 -1.47 1.10 -8.25
C PHE A 42 -1.31 0.16 -9.45
N ILE A 43 -2.36 -0.60 -9.80
CA ILE A 43 -2.31 -1.57 -10.90
C ILE A 43 -2.17 -0.89 -12.26
N SER A 44 -2.83 0.25 -12.48
CA SER A 44 -2.71 0.97 -13.74
C SER A 44 -1.33 1.60 -13.93
N LYS A 45 -0.66 2.01 -12.84
CA LYS A 45 0.68 2.62 -12.88
C LYS A 45 1.83 1.62 -12.87
N TYR A 46 1.72 0.52 -12.12
CA TYR A 46 2.84 -0.41 -11.88
C TYR A 46 2.47 -1.88 -12.09
N GLY A 47 1.35 -2.17 -12.76
CA GLY A 47 0.88 -3.54 -12.97
C GLY A 47 1.88 -4.42 -13.72
N ILE A 48 2.60 -3.87 -14.69
CA ILE A 48 3.61 -4.60 -15.47
C ILE A 48 4.81 -4.96 -14.58
N GLU A 49 5.37 -3.99 -13.86
CA GLU A 49 6.47 -4.20 -12.92
C GLU A 49 6.10 -5.20 -11.82
N PHE A 50 4.85 -5.15 -11.34
CA PHE A 50 4.32 -6.08 -10.35
C PHE A 50 4.25 -7.51 -10.90
N ILE A 51 3.69 -7.70 -12.11
CA ILE A 51 3.63 -9.01 -12.77
C ILE A 51 5.04 -9.56 -13.02
N LEU A 52 5.96 -8.74 -13.55
CA LEU A 52 7.34 -9.15 -13.79
C LEU A 52 8.06 -9.55 -12.49
N SER A 53 7.78 -8.86 -11.39
CA SER A 53 8.32 -9.21 -10.07
C SER A 53 7.81 -10.57 -9.58
N ILE A 54 6.52 -10.86 -9.77
CA ILE A 54 5.93 -12.17 -9.43
C ILE A 54 6.53 -13.27 -10.29
N VAL A 55 6.58 -13.06 -11.61
CA VAL A 55 7.17 -14.02 -12.56
C VAL A 55 8.61 -14.33 -12.17
N CYS A 56 9.42 -13.31 -11.90
CA CYS A 56 10.79 -13.49 -11.44
C CYS A 56 10.86 -14.33 -10.15
N LEU A 57 10.00 -14.06 -9.17
CA LEU A 57 9.98 -14.77 -7.90
C LEU A 57 9.59 -16.24 -8.10
N LEU A 58 8.62 -16.53 -8.96
CA LEU A 58 8.23 -17.90 -9.32
C LEU A 58 9.37 -18.65 -10.01
N PHE A 59 10.03 -18.04 -11.01
CA PHE A 59 11.19 -18.64 -11.67
C PHE A 59 12.36 -18.87 -10.69
N GLY A 60 12.56 -17.97 -9.73
CA GLY A 60 13.52 -18.15 -8.65
C GLY A 60 13.19 -19.38 -7.79
N ILE A 61 11.95 -19.48 -7.29
CA ILE A 61 11.51 -20.63 -6.47
C ILE A 61 11.66 -21.94 -7.25
N ILE A 62 11.22 -21.98 -8.51
CA ILE A 62 11.33 -23.16 -9.36
C ILE A 62 12.80 -23.54 -9.56
N GLY A 63 13.66 -22.57 -9.86
CA GLY A 63 15.09 -22.80 -10.04
C GLY A 63 15.78 -23.38 -8.80
N PHE A 64 15.39 -22.93 -7.59
CA PHE A 64 15.88 -23.51 -6.34
C PHE A 64 15.33 -24.91 -6.02
N SER A 65 14.16 -25.25 -6.56
CA SER A 65 13.47 -26.52 -6.28
C SER A 65 13.87 -27.66 -7.22
N VAL A 66 14.57 -27.36 -8.33
CA VAL A 66 14.98 -28.36 -9.33
C VAL A 66 16.35 -28.94 -8.99
N SER A 67 16.46 -30.27 -9.02
CA SER A 67 17.69 -31.01 -8.73
C SER A 67 18.71 -31.00 -9.88
N HIS A 68 18.27 -30.80 -11.12
CA HIS A 68 19.13 -30.79 -12.30
C HIS A 68 19.88 -29.45 -12.45
N GLU A 69 21.20 -29.46 -12.28
CA GLU A 69 22.04 -28.25 -12.22
C GLU A 69 21.91 -27.33 -13.44
N THR A 70 21.83 -27.91 -14.64
CA THR A 70 21.66 -27.14 -15.89
C THR A 70 20.35 -26.35 -15.89
N PHE A 71 19.26 -26.98 -15.44
CA PHE A 71 17.94 -26.35 -15.43
C PHE A 71 17.84 -25.28 -14.35
N LYS A 72 18.42 -25.53 -13.17
CA LYS A 72 18.60 -24.55 -12.11
C LYS A 72 19.37 -23.32 -12.58
N THR A 73 20.47 -23.52 -13.31
CA THR A 73 21.29 -22.42 -13.82
C THR A 73 20.54 -21.57 -14.85
N VAL A 74 19.87 -22.21 -15.81
CA VAL A 74 19.10 -21.51 -16.85
C VAL A 74 17.95 -20.69 -16.26
N THR A 75 17.17 -21.27 -15.34
CA THR A 75 16.06 -20.57 -14.69
C THR A 75 16.52 -19.39 -13.84
N LEU A 76 17.65 -19.51 -13.13
CA LEU A 76 18.24 -18.41 -12.36
C LEU A 76 18.76 -17.29 -13.26
N ILE A 77 19.38 -17.59 -14.41
CA ILE A 77 19.82 -16.58 -15.39
C ILE A 77 18.62 -15.83 -15.95
N ILE A 78 17.54 -16.52 -16.32
CA ILE A 78 16.30 -15.90 -16.82
C ILE A 78 15.70 -14.97 -15.74
N ALA A 79 15.62 -15.43 -14.50
CA ALA A 79 15.15 -14.61 -13.39
C ALA A 79 16.02 -13.36 -13.19
N ALA A 80 17.35 -13.51 -13.24
CA ALA A 80 18.29 -12.40 -13.12
C ALA A 80 18.15 -11.37 -14.25
N LEU A 81 17.96 -11.83 -15.50
CA LEU A 81 17.74 -10.94 -16.65
C LEU A 81 16.47 -10.11 -16.55
N ILE A 82 15.44 -10.60 -15.85
CA ILE A 82 14.19 -9.86 -15.61
C ILE A 82 14.33 -8.95 -14.38
N PHE A 83 14.95 -9.44 -13.30
CA PHE A 83 15.05 -8.72 -12.03
C PHE A 83 16.04 -7.56 -12.06
N LEU A 84 17.23 -7.78 -12.63
CA LEU A 84 18.30 -6.78 -12.62
C LEU A 84 17.88 -5.46 -13.27
N PRO A 85 17.20 -5.45 -14.44
CA PRO A 85 16.69 -4.20 -15.01
C PRO A 85 15.70 -3.48 -14.10
N LEU A 86 14.80 -4.20 -13.40
CA LEU A 86 13.83 -3.60 -12.49
C LEU A 86 14.49 -2.94 -11.27
N VAL A 87 15.56 -3.56 -10.76
CA VAL A 87 16.34 -3.02 -9.62
C VAL A 87 17.21 -1.85 -10.05
N ILE A 88 18.01 -2.01 -11.12
CA ILE A 88 18.97 -1.01 -11.59
C ILE A 88 18.26 0.26 -12.09
N SER A 89 17.09 0.10 -12.73
CA SER A 89 16.29 1.25 -13.17
C SER A 89 15.57 1.98 -12.03
N GLY A 90 15.64 1.46 -10.79
CA GLY A 90 14.92 2.02 -9.65
C GLY A 90 13.40 1.85 -9.72
N ARG A 91 12.88 1.14 -10.73
CA ARG A 91 11.44 0.90 -10.91
C ARG A 91 10.87 0.07 -9.77
N LEU A 92 11.60 -0.94 -9.30
CA LEU A 92 11.16 -1.77 -8.16
C LEU A 92 11.02 -0.92 -6.88
N ASN A 93 12.03 -0.10 -6.58
CA ASN A 93 12.02 0.79 -5.41
C ASN A 93 10.91 1.84 -5.51
N THR A 94 10.68 2.37 -6.72
CA THR A 94 9.61 3.32 -6.99
C THR A 94 8.23 2.70 -6.78
N MET A 95 8.01 1.51 -7.36
CA MET A 95 6.77 0.73 -7.18
C MET A 95 6.54 0.42 -5.71
N GLN A 96 7.56 -0.05 -4.98
CA GLN A 96 7.45 -0.35 -3.56
C GLN A 96 7.11 0.92 -2.76
N SER A 97 7.74 2.06 -3.06
CA SER A 97 7.41 3.33 -2.41
C SER A 97 5.96 3.75 -2.70
N TYR A 98 5.47 3.56 -3.92
CA TYR A 98 4.08 3.87 -4.28
C TYR A 98 3.07 2.94 -3.61
N PHE A 99 3.42 1.65 -3.48
CA PHE A 99 2.64 0.67 -2.74
C PHE A 99 2.45 1.11 -1.28
N TRP A 100 3.55 1.43 -0.59
CA TRP A 100 3.50 1.91 0.80
C TRP A 100 2.74 3.22 0.95
N PHE A 101 2.88 4.14 0.00
CA PHE A 101 2.10 5.38 -0.06
C PHE A 101 0.59 5.09 -0.09
N ASN A 102 0.13 4.26 -1.04
CA ASN A 102 -1.29 3.93 -1.17
C ASN A 102 -1.81 3.14 0.03
N LEU A 103 -0.98 2.27 0.60
CA LEU A 103 -1.33 1.51 1.78
C LEU A 103 -1.54 2.46 2.98
N LYS A 104 -0.56 3.32 3.30
CA LYS A 104 -0.71 4.34 4.36
C LYS A 104 -1.94 5.22 4.16
N ARG A 105 -2.16 5.68 2.92
CA ARG A 105 -3.34 6.47 2.54
C ARG A 105 -4.64 5.73 2.81
N SER A 106 -4.75 4.48 2.38
CA SER A 106 -5.94 3.63 2.57
C SER A 106 -6.21 3.40 4.06
N PHE A 107 -5.18 3.09 4.85
CA PHE A 107 -5.30 2.95 6.30
C PHE A 107 -5.84 4.21 6.96
N TYR A 108 -5.28 5.37 6.63
CA TYR A 108 -5.75 6.64 7.16
C TYR A 108 -7.24 6.88 6.88
N TYR A 109 -7.69 6.74 5.64
CA TYR A 109 -9.09 7.02 5.28
C TYR A 109 -10.07 5.97 5.83
N ASN A 110 -9.66 4.70 5.90
CA ASN A 110 -10.46 3.66 6.55
C ASN A 110 -10.61 3.91 8.05
N ARG A 111 -9.52 4.33 8.71
CA ARG A 111 -9.53 4.72 10.11
C ARG A 111 -10.38 5.95 10.36
N LEU A 112 -10.24 6.98 9.53
CA LEU A 112 -11.07 8.18 9.57
C LEU A 112 -12.55 7.80 9.53
N LYS A 113 -12.94 6.98 8.55
CA LYS A 113 -14.33 6.49 8.40
C LYS A 113 -14.80 5.71 9.63
N ARG A 114 -14.01 4.74 10.11
CA ARG A 114 -14.34 3.94 11.30
C ARG A 114 -14.50 4.81 12.55
N SER A 115 -13.59 5.77 12.76
CA SER A 115 -13.63 6.70 13.89
C SER A 115 -14.85 7.62 13.82
N ILE A 116 -15.24 8.10 12.63
CA ILE A 116 -16.45 8.92 12.45
C ILE A 116 -17.71 8.12 12.78
N VAL A 117 -17.79 6.86 12.33
CA VAL A 117 -18.93 5.97 12.59
C VAL A 117 -19.03 5.62 14.07
N LYS A 118 -17.91 5.33 14.73
CA LYS A 118 -17.86 4.90 16.13
C LYS A 118 -18.08 6.06 17.11
N ALA A 119 -17.65 7.27 16.77
CA ALA A 119 -17.75 8.42 17.66
C ALA A 119 -19.19 8.93 17.75
N GLU A 120 -19.71 9.10 18.96
CA GLU A 120 -20.98 9.80 19.17
C GLU A 120 -20.79 11.30 18.98
N LYS A 121 -19.75 11.87 19.60
CA LYS A 121 -19.43 13.29 19.58
C LYS A 121 -18.04 13.56 18.98
N TYR A 122 -17.78 14.83 18.65
CA TYR A 122 -16.52 15.25 18.05
C TYR A 122 -15.31 14.98 18.97
N GLU A 123 -15.47 15.14 20.28
CA GLU A 123 -14.42 14.88 21.25
C GLU A 123 -14.00 13.41 21.27
N ASP A 124 -14.95 12.49 21.08
CA ASP A 124 -14.70 11.05 20.99
C ASP A 124 -13.96 10.71 19.71
N PHE A 125 -14.34 11.33 18.60
CA PHE A 125 -13.66 11.21 17.32
C PHE A 125 -12.17 11.58 17.43
N ILE A 126 -11.86 12.73 18.05
CA ILE A 126 -10.47 13.17 18.22
C ILE A 126 -9.68 12.20 19.11
N LYS A 127 -10.29 11.66 20.17
CA LYS A 127 -9.64 10.64 21.02
C LYS A 127 -9.35 9.36 20.22
N LEU A 128 -10.28 8.89 19.40
CA LEU A 128 -10.12 7.70 18.57
C LEU A 128 -9.02 7.87 17.52
N MET A 129 -8.97 9.04 16.86
CA MET A 129 -7.93 9.35 15.87
C MET A 129 -6.54 9.52 16.51
N LYS A 130 -6.44 10.01 17.74
CA LYS A 130 -5.16 10.15 18.46
C LYS A 130 -4.65 8.86 19.08
N LYS A 131 -5.53 7.91 19.40
CA LYS A 131 -5.18 6.65 20.06
C LYS A 131 -4.49 5.65 19.12
N SER A 132 -4.68 5.77 17.81
CA SER A 132 -4.24 4.79 16.83
C SER A 132 -3.11 5.33 15.98
N SER A 133 -1.99 4.62 15.95
CA SER A 133 -0.91 4.84 15.00
C SER A 133 -1.01 3.86 13.82
N PHE A 134 -0.47 4.23 12.66
CA PHE A 134 -0.42 3.35 11.49
C PHE A 134 0.16 1.95 11.81
N MET A 135 1.15 1.88 12.70
CA MET A 135 1.78 0.61 13.11
C MET A 135 0.85 -0.27 13.96
N GLU A 136 0.04 0.32 14.83
CA GLU A 136 -0.96 -0.41 15.64
C GLU A 136 -2.12 -0.91 14.79
N ASP A 137 -2.55 -0.13 13.80
CA ASP A 137 -3.60 -0.55 12.87
C ASP A 137 -3.12 -1.64 11.90
N PHE A 138 -1.83 -1.62 11.53
CA PHE A 138 -1.23 -2.63 10.65
C PHE A 138 -0.99 -3.97 11.37
N SER A 139 -0.55 -3.96 12.63
CA SER A 139 -0.29 -5.18 13.41
C SER A 139 -1.57 -5.95 13.76
N GLY A 140 -2.69 -5.26 13.98
CA GLY A 140 -4.00 -5.88 14.27
C GLY A 140 -4.65 -6.62 13.10
N ILE A 141 -4.05 -6.62 11.90
CA ILE A 141 -4.51 -7.38 10.72
C ILE A 141 -3.84 -8.75 10.63
N PHE A 142 -2.68 -8.93 11.28
CA PHE A 142 -1.93 -10.18 11.28
C PHE A 142 -2.10 -11.01 12.58
N GLN A 143 -3.06 -10.62 13.43
CA GLN A 143 -3.57 -11.39 14.56
C GLN A 143 -4.90 -12.03 14.19
#